data_AF-A0A815TF55-F1
#
_entry.id   AF-A0A815TF55-F1
#
_cell.length_a   1.000
_cell.length_b   1.000
_cell.length_c   1.000
_cell.angle_alpha   90.00
_cell.angle_beta   90.00
_cell.angle_gamma   90.00
#
_symmetry.space_group_name_H-M   'P 1'
#
loop_
_entity.id
_entity.type
_entity.pdbx_description
1 polymer ?
#
loop_
_entity_poly.entity_id
_entity_poly.type
_entity_poly.pdbx_seq_one_letter_code
_entity_poly.pdbx_strand_id
1 'polypeptide(L)'
;MTASMKFTLLLVSIYGTIIVDAADCGGSKQSVQEWDMWAVRELMCTSECNRQYFCELTGQEGMRVVRFGHTGRHCWDALENIIMQCFHNKRSQFGMWNYDGENYQIHA
;
A
#
# COMPACT_ATOMS: atom_id res chain seq x y z
N MET A 1 -11.89 -2.83 56.88
CA MET A 1 -11.38 -1.74 56.02
C MET A 1 -10.51 -2.40 54.96
N THR A 2 -11.08 -2.84 53.81
CA THR A 2 -11.16 -2.14 52.50
C THR A 2 -9.77 -1.82 51.92
N ALA A 3 -9.38 -2.16 50.70
CA ALA A 3 -10.11 -2.58 49.50
C ALA A 3 -9.21 -3.39 48.54
N SER A 4 -9.81 -4.28 47.74
CA SER A 4 -9.16 -4.96 46.61
C SER A 4 -9.37 -4.14 45.34
N MET A 5 -8.28 -3.74 44.68
CA MET A 5 -8.28 -2.89 43.48
C MET A 5 -8.34 -3.78 42.24
N LYS A 6 -9.46 -3.77 41.50
CA LYS A 6 -9.62 -4.50 40.24
C LYS A 6 -9.21 -3.59 39.07
N PHE A 7 -8.16 -3.97 38.36
CA PHE A 7 -7.67 -3.26 37.17
C PHE A 7 -8.31 -3.89 35.93
N THR A 8 -9.37 -3.25 35.42
CA THR A 8 -10.07 -3.69 34.21
C THR A 8 -9.39 -3.09 32.98
N LEU A 9 -8.64 -3.90 32.23
CA LEU A 9 -8.09 -3.54 30.92
C LEU A 9 -9.23 -3.43 29.90
N LEU A 10 -9.60 -2.20 29.53
CA LEU A 10 -10.50 -1.91 28.42
C LEU A 10 -9.73 -2.03 27.10
N LEU A 11 -9.90 -3.15 26.41
CA LEU A 11 -9.52 -3.29 25.00
C LEU A 11 -10.51 -2.48 24.16
N VAL A 12 -10.15 -1.24 23.82
CA VAL A 12 -10.89 -0.43 22.85
C VAL A 12 -10.56 -0.98 21.46
N SER A 13 -11.45 -1.81 20.92
CA SER A 13 -11.42 -2.21 19.51
C SER A 13 -11.95 -1.05 18.67
N ILE A 14 -11.03 -0.26 18.10
CA ILE A 14 -11.37 0.76 17.12
C ILE A 14 -11.48 0.05 15.76
N TYR A 15 -12.68 -0.41 15.41
CA TYR A 15 -13.01 -0.72 14.02
C TYR A 15 -13.14 0.61 13.28
N GLY A 16 -11.99 1.17 12.88
CA GLY A 16 -11.97 2.25 11.90
C GLY A 16 -12.50 1.69 10.58
N THR A 17 -13.58 2.27 10.07
CA THR A 17 -13.97 2.08 8.68
C THR A 17 -12.89 2.73 7.83
N ILE A 18 -11.87 1.97 7.47
CA ILE A 18 -10.92 2.34 6.43
C ILE A 18 -11.74 2.54 5.17
N ILE A 19 -11.80 3.79 4.68
CA ILE A 19 -12.30 4.08 3.35
C ILE A 19 -11.23 3.50 2.43
N VAL A 20 -11.44 2.26 2.00
CA VAL A 20 -10.55 1.58 1.08
C VAL A 20 -10.87 2.14 -0.30
N ASP A 21 -10.06 3.08 -0.80
CA ASP A 21 -10.16 3.46 -2.21
C ASP A 21 -9.84 2.24 -3.07
N ALA A 22 -10.70 2.01 -4.07
CA ALA A 22 -10.55 0.88 -4.96
C ALA A 22 -9.34 1.09 -5.87
N ALA A 23 -8.51 0.05 -6.01
CA ALA A 23 -7.44 0.05 -7.00
C ALA A 23 -7.98 -0.48 -8.34
N ASP A 24 -7.60 0.18 -9.43
CA ASP A 24 -7.89 -0.24 -10.78
C ASP A 24 -6.87 -1.29 -11.23
N CYS A 25 -7.32 -2.51 -11.49
CA CYS A 25 -6.47 -3.64 -11.84
C CYS A 25 -6.56 -3.98 -13.33
N GLY A 26 -5.42 -4.29 -13.97
CA GLY A 26 -5.37 -4.57 -15.41
C GLY A 26 -4.30 -5.56 -15.84
N GLY A 27 -4.34 -5.94 -17.12
CA GLY A 27 -3.38 -6.84 -17.76
C GLY A 27 -3.67 -8.33 -17.58
N SER A 28 -2.88 -9.18 -18.24
CA SER A 28 -3.06 -10.64 -18.21
C SER A 28 -1.74 -11.37 -17.96
N LYS A 29 -1.64 -12.03 -16.80
CA LYS A 29 -0.62 -12.99 -16.35
C LYS A 29 0.85 -12.58 -16.57
N GLN A 30 1.46 -12.07 -15.50
CA GLN A 30 2.90 -12.14 -15.24
C GLN A 30 3.15 -12.81 -13.89
N SER A 31 4.30 -13.44 -13.72
CA SER A 31 4.66 -14.19 -12.52
C SER A 31 5.59 -13.39 -11.59
N VAL A 32 5.29 -12.12 -11.32
CA VAL A 32 6.04 -11.40 -10.29
C VAL A 32 5.68 -11.98 -8.94
N GLN A 33 6.69 -12.26 -8.12
CA GLN A 33 6.47 -12.80 -6.79
C GLN A 33 5.89 -11.71 -5.87
N GLU A 34 4.86 -12.07 -5.11
CA GLU A 34 4.15 -11.12 -4.24
C GLU A 34 5.06 -10.44 -3.20
N TRP A 35 6.11 -11.13 -2.72
CA TRP A 35 7.04 -10.55 -1.75
C TRP A 35 7.86 -9.39 -2.31
N ASP A 36 8.12 -9.35 -3.62
CA ASP A 36 8.82 -8.24 -4.26
C ASP A 36 8.00 -6.94 -4.15
N MET A 37 6.68 -7.04 -4.29
CA MET A 37 5.77 -5.90 -4.21
C MET A 37 5.79 -5.27 -2.81
N TRP A 38 5.76 -6.10 -1.77
CA TRP A 38 5.85 -5.62 -0.39
C TRP A 38 7.20 -4.96 -0.10
N ALA A 39 8.30 -5.53 -0.58
CA ALA A 39 9.62 -4.92 -0.40
C ALA A 39 9.73 -3.55 -1.08
N VAL A 40 9.18 -3.39 -2.29
CA VAL A 40 9.20 -2.09 -2.98
C VAL A 40 8.23 -1.10 -2.34
N ARG A 41 7.11 -1.54 -1.75
CA ARG A 41 6.26 -0.67 -0.91
C ARG A 41 7.06 -0.08 0.25
N GLU A 42 7.74 -0.92 1.02
CA GLU A 42 8.56 -0.48 2.15
C GLU A 42 9.60 0.55 1.69
N LEU A 43 10.32 0.28 0.59
CA LEU A 43 11.32 1.18 0.05
C LEU A 43 10.73 2.49 -0.47
N MET A 44 9.62 2.45 -1.20
CA MET A 44 8.96 3.64 -1.73
C MET A 44 8.50 4.56 -0.61
N CYS A 45 7.85 4.02 0.42
CA CYS A 45 7.21 4.82 1.46
C CYS A 45 8.15 5.30 2.56
N THR A 46 9.33 4.70 2.71
CA THR A 46 10.33 5.10 3.72
C THR A 46 11.48 5.96 3.18
N SER A 47 11.74 5.92 1.87
CA SER A 47 12.85 6.66 1.26
C SER A 47 12.48 8.10 0.85
N GLU A 48 13.48 8.87 0.43
CA GLU A 48 13.29 10.22 -0.16
C GLU A 48 12.39 10.20 -1.41
N CYS A 49 12.18 9.03 -2.00
CA CYS A 49 11.21 8.79 -3.07
C CYS A 49 9.81 9.31 -2.71
N ASN A 50 9.35 9.07 -1.47
CA ASN A 50 8.00 9.45 -1.04
C ASN A 50 7.79 10.97 -0.92
N ARG A 51 8.88 11.75 -0.90
CA ARG A 51 8.84 13.22 -0.77
C ARG A 51 8.95 13.94 -2.11
N GLN A 52 9.19 13.20 -3.19
CA GLN A 52 9.32 13.76 -4.53
C GLN A 52 7.97 13.81 -5.23
N TYR A 53 7.80 14.79 -6.10
CA TYR A 53 6.61 14.90 -6.95
C TYR A 53 6.46 13.67 -7.86
N PHE A 54 7.58 13.18 -8.41
CA PHE A 54 7.65 11.97 -9.21
C PHE A 54 8.69 11.06 -8.59
N CYS A 55 8.35 9.78 -8.48
CA CYS A 55 9.32 8.76 -8.14
C CYS A 55 9.00 7.43 -8.81
N GLU A 56 10.05 6.71 -9.18
CA GLU A 56 9.97 5.39 -9.76
C GLU A 56 11.02 4.48 -9.12
N LEU A 57 10.58 3.29 -8.71
CA LEU A 57 11.46 2.23 -8.23
C LEU A 57 11.29 0.99 -9.09
N THR A 58 12.41 0.36 -9.44
CA THR A 58 12.42 -0.92 -10.14
C THR A 58 12.73 -2.03 -9.14
N GLY A 59 11.81 -2.99 -9.03
CA GLY A 59 12.00 -4.22 -8.27
C GLY A 59 12.66 -5.32 -9.10
N GLN A 60 12.56 -6.55 -8.62
CA GLN A 60 13.03 -7.71 -9.38
C GLN A 60 12.11 -8.00 -10.57
N GLU A 61 12.62 -8.79 -11.53
CA GLU A 61 11.86 -9.28 -12.70
C GLU A 61 11.24 -8.17 -13.56
N GLY A 62 11.76 -6.93 -13.47
CA GLY A 62 11.26 -5.79 -14.24
C GLY A 62 10.02 -5.13 -13.64
N MET A 63 9.61 -5.51 -12.43
CA MET A 63 8.54 -4.82 -11.71
C MET A 63 8.90 -3.35 -11.53
N ARG A 64 7.95 -2.45 -11.79
CA ARG A 64 8.12 -1.01 -11.60
C ARG A 64 7.00 -0.47 -10.73
N VAL A 65 7.36 0.31 -9.73
CA VAL A 65 6.42 1.06 -8.90
C VAL A 65 6.61 2.54 -9.17
N VAL A 66 5.54 3.22 -9.57
CA VAL A 66 5.56 4.62 -9.98
C VAL A 66 4.63 5.42 -9.09
N ARG A 67 5.06 6.62 -8.73
CA ARG A 67 4.32 7.57 -7.90
C ARG A 67 4.32 8.96 -8.53
N PHE A 68 3.16 9.62 -8.48
CA PHE A 68 3.00 11.05 -8.73
C PHE A 68 2.27 11.71 -7.55
N GLY A 69 2.64 12.93 -7.19
CA GLY A 69 1.96 13.76 -6.17
C GLY A 69 2.90 14.31 -5.10
N HIS A 70 2.44 15.26 -4.29
CA HIS A 70 3.34 16.09 -3.47
C HIS A 70 3.58 15.62 -2.03
N THR A 71 2.66 14.88 -1.42
CA THR A 71 2.65 14.79 0.06
C THR A 71 3.20 13.50 0.62
N GLY A 72 3.21 12.41 -0.14
CA GLY A 72 3.66 11.11 0.37
C GLY A 72 2.65 10.42 1.28
N ARG A 73 1.55 11.11 1.62
CA ARG A 73 0.73 10.80 2.80
C ARG A 73 -0.05 9.50 2.69
N HIS A 74 -0.38 9.09 1.46
CA HIS A 74 -1.17 7.90 1.19
C HIS A 74 -0.31 6.71 0.75
N CYS A 75 1.02 6.78 0.84
CA CYS A 75 1.88 5.78 0.20
C CYS A 75 1.63 4.36 0.70
N TRP A 76 1.54 4.20 2.02
CA TRP A 76 1.30 2.91 2.65
C TRP A 76 -0.06 2.34 2.24
N ASP A 77 -1.13 3.11 2.42
CA ASP A 77 -2.49 2.69 2.14
C ASP A 77 -2.71 2.43 0.64
N ALA A 78 -2.18 3.29 -0.24
CA ALA A 78 -2.34 3.19 -1.69
C ALA A 78 -1.67 1.93 -2.24
N LEU A 79 -0.41 1.69 -1.88
CA LEU A 79 0.33 0.52 -2.35
C LEU A 79 -0.21 -0.77 -1.70
N GLU A 80 -0.62 -0.74 -0.43
CA GLU A 80 -1.31 -1.88 0.19
C GLU A 80 -2.61 -2.22 -0.55
N ASN A 81 -3.42 -1.22 -0.88
CA ASN A 81 -4.66 -1.42 -1.64
C ASN A 81 -4.38 -2.01 -3.02
N ILE A 82 -3.38 -1.50 -3.75
CA ILE A 82 -3.00 -2.07 -5.04
C ILE A 82 -2.58 -3.53 -4.89
N ILE A 83 -1.69 -3.84 -3.94
CA ILE A 83 -1.19 -5.21 -3.75
C ILE A 83 -2.34 -6.15 -3.41
N MET A 84 -3.16 -5.79 -2.42
CA MET A 84 -4.25 -6.64 -1.94
C MET A 84 -5.38 -6.81 -2.97
N GLN A 85 -5.69 -5.77 -3.74
CA GLN A 85 -6.81 -5.80 -4.68
C GLN A 85 -6.42 -6.30 -6.06
N CYS A 86 -5.18 -6.13 -6.52
CA CYS A 86 -4.78 -6.47 -7.89
C CYS A 86 -3.86 -7.70 -7.98
N PHE A 87 -3.02 -7.94 -6.97
CA PHE A 87 -1.98 -8.97 -7.06
C PHE A 87 -2.17 -10.12 -6.07
N HIS A 88 -2.66 -9.84 -4.87
CA HIS A 88 -2.94 -10.87 -3.88
C HIS A 88 -4.03 -11.83 -4.38
N ASN A 89 -3.67 -13.11 -4.54
CA ASN A 89 -4.53 -14.17 -5.12
C ASN A 89 -5.12 -13.87 -6.51
N LYS A 90 -4.62 -12.84 -7.19
CA LYS A 90 -5.02 -12.42 -8.54
C LYS A 90 -3.80 -12.43 -9.46
N ARG A 91 -4.01 -12.26 -10.76
CA ARG A 91 -2.95 -12.29 -11.78
C ARG A 91 -2.98 -11.07 -12.69
N SER A 92 -3.10 -9.89 -12.09
CA SER A 92 -2.93 -8.63 -12.79
C SER A 92 -1.46 -8.38 -13.09
N GLN A 93 -1.18 -7.61 -14.15
CA GLN A 93 0.15 -7.06 -14.45
C GLN A 93 0.24 -5.59 -14.02
N PHE A 94 -0.90 -5.02 -13.68
CA PHE A 94 -1.01 -3.60 -13.41
C PHE A 94 -2.02 -3.38 -12.28
N GLY A 95 -1.69 -2.43 -11.42
CA GLY A 95 -2.63 -1.85 -10.48
C GLY A 95 -2.36 -0.37 -10.30
N MET A 96 -3.42 0.43 -10.23
CA MET A 96 -3.35 1.87 -10.02
C MET A 96 -4.27 2.29 -8.88
N TRP A 97 -3.83 3.29 -8.13
CA TRP A 97 -4.61 3.95 -7.11
C TRP A 97 -4.48 5.46 -7.26
N ASN A 98 -5.60 6.18 -7.17
CA ASN A 98 -5.63 7.62 -7.31
C ASN A 98 -6.57 8.27 -6.30
N TYR A 99 -6.04 9.23 -5.53
CA TYR A 99 -6.81 9.99 -4.55
C TYR A 99 -6.02 11.24 -4.14
N ASP A 100 -6.73 12.33 -3.80
CA ASP A 100 -6.15 13.59 -3.30
C ASP A 100 -4.96 14.12 -4.14
N GLY A 101 -5.05 13.96 -5.46
CA GLY A 101 -3.98 14.37 -6.39
C GLY A 101 -2.72 13.50 -6.36
N GLU A 102 -2.73 12.39 -5.62
CA GLU A 102 -1.68 11.37 -5.64
C GLU A 102 -2.07 10.21 -6.55
N ASN A 103 -1.08 9.65 -7.23
CA ASN A 103 -1.25 8.49 -8.10
C ASN A 103 -0.13 7.49 -7.83
N TYR A 104 -0.50 6.23 -7.60
CA TYR A 104 0.44 5.13 -7.39
C TYR A 104 0.12 4.04 -8.40
N GLN A 105 1.18 3.43 -8.94
CA GLN A 105 1.06 2.38 -9.93
C GLN A 105 2.07 1.28 -9.64
N ILE A 106 1.64 0.03 -9.78
CA ILE A 106 2.53 -1.12 -9.82
C ILE A 106 2.37 -1.75 -11.21
N HIS A 107 3.50 -1.94 -11.89
CA HIS A 107 3.63 -2.65 -13.16
C HIS A 107 4.46 -3.90 -12.89
N ALA A 108 3.89 -5.07 -13.13
CA ALA A 108 4.46 -6.37 -12.79
C ALA A 108 4.65 -7.21 -14.05
#